data_AF-A0A8H7RA25-F1
#
_entry.id   AF-A0A8H7RA25-F1
#
_cell.length_a   1.000
_cell.length_b   1.000
_cell.length_c   1.000
_cell.angle_alpha   90.00
_cell.angle_beta   90.00
_cell.angle_gamma   90.00
#
_symmetry.space_group_name_H-M   'P 1'
#
loop_
_entity.id
_entity.type
_entity.pdbx_description
1 polymer ?
#
loop_
_entity_poly.entity_id
_entity_poly.type
_entity_poly.pdbx_seq_one_letter_code
_entity_poly.pdbx_strand_id
1 'polypeptide(L)'
;MSMRLPSADELEQLEDIEKQWAVKAMHHAETYFKLISAIDPKKLKLTKIDDEILKDFEETFPEINVEHLDDKDFKTAAAKEKWRLFINKYEKRVNEYNFGSLIRIDCREDYTEENTMFGNNIYKNKNQGLDINILASFSYSGVRMQFYAVEIARNKKGLNDGLRNKK
;
A
#
# COMPACT_ATOMS: atom_id res chain seq x y z
N MET A 1 -21.75 5.55 27.65
CA MET A 1 -20.46 4.95 28.06
C MET A 1 -19.39 5.99 27.84
N SER A 2 -18.75 6.47 28.91
CA SER A 2 -17.72 7.52 28.83
C SER A 2 -16.49 6.95 28.13
N MET A 3 -16.12 7.47 26.96
CA MET A 3 -14.82 7.19 26.34
C MET A 3 -13.75 7.80 27.25
N ARG A 4 -12.99 6.94 27.94
CA ARG A 4 -11.79 7.37 28.67
C ARG A 4 -10.77 7.76 27.62
N LEU A 5 -10.24 8.97 27.71
CA LEU A 5 -9.10 9.38 26.89
C LEU A 5 -7.94 8.41 27.15
N PRO A 6 -7.27 7.90 26.10
CA PRO A 6 -6.11 7.03 26.25
C PRO A 6 -5.04 7.73 27.10
N SER A 7 -4.34 6.95 27.91
CA SER A 7 -3.25 7.45 28.76
C SER A 7 -2.07 7.93 27.92
N ALA A 8 -1.21 8.79 28.47
CA ALA A 8 -0.03 9.30 27.77
C ALA A 8 0.89 8.16 27.27
N ASP A 9 1.03 7.09 28.04
CA ASP A 9 1.80 5.90 27.67
C ASP A 9 1.17 5.12 26.50
N GLU A 10 -0.17 5.11 26.39
CA GLU A 10 -0.89 4.49 25.26
C GLU A 10 -0.78 5.34 23.99
N LEU A 11 -0.76 6.67 24.12
CA LEU A 11 -0.53 7.59 23.02
C LEU A 11 0.91 7.54 22.50
N GLU A 12 1.91 7.46 23.39
CA GLU A 12 3.32 7.28 23.00
C GLU A 12 3.54 5.94 22.29
N GLN A 13 2.92 4.86 22.78
CA GLN A 13 2.99 3.56 22.11
C GLN A 13 2.38 3.58 20.70
N LEU A 14 1.27 4.30 20.50
CA LEU A 14 0.65 4.45 19.18
C LEU A 14 1.57 5.23 18.24
N GLU A 15 2.17 6.32 18.69
CA GLU A 15 3.12 7.11 17.90
C GLU A 15 4.35 6.27 17.52
N ASP A 16 4.86 5.44 18.43
CA ASP A 16 5.98 4.53 18.17
C ASP A 16 5.61 3.38 17.22
N ILE A 17 4.39 2.86 17.31
CA ILE A 17 3.89 1.83 16.37
C ILE A 17 3.74 2.43 14.96
N GLU A 18 3.18 3.64 14.84
CA GLU A 18 3.04 4.35 13.57
C GLU A 18 4.41 4.68 12.96
N LYS A 19 5.37 5.14 13.77
CA LYS A 19 6.77 5.33 13.33
C LYS A 19 7.39 4.03 12.84
N GLN A 20 7.23 2.93 13.57
CA GLN A 20 7.76 1.63 13.15
C GLN A 20 7.10 1.12 11.86
N TRP A 21 5.81 1.36 11.69
CA TRP A 21 5.09 1.02 10.46
C TRP A 21 5.56 1.86 9.27
N ALA A 22 5.72 3.17 9.46
CA ALA A 22 6.26 4.06 8.44
C ALA A 22 7.69 3.65 8.04
N VAL A 23 8.57 3.37 9.01
CA VAL A 23 9.95 2.91 8.75
C VAL A 23 9.95 1.59 7.97
N LYS A 24 9.10 0.63 8.34
CA LYS A 24 8.98 -0.65 7.62
C LYS A 24 8.42 -0.46 6.21
N ALA A 25 7.44 0.42 6.02
CA ALA A 25 6.86 0.73 4.72
C ALA A 25 7.88 1.41 3.79
N MET A 26 8.67 2.36 4.32
CA MET A 26 9.77 3.00 3.61
C MET A 26 10.85 2.00 3.23
N HIS A 27 11.29 1.16 4.17
CA HIS A 27 12.30 0.14 3.90
C HIS A 27 11.84 -0.87 2.84
N HIS A 28 10.56 -1.25 2.88
CA HIS A 28 9.95 -2.11 1.86
C HIS A 28 9.92 -1.43 0.49
N ALA A 29 9.54 -0.15 0.42
CA ALA A 29 9.53 0.63 -0.82
C ALA A 29 10.92 0.78 -1.42
N GLU A 30 11.93 1.12 -0.62
CA GLU A 30 13.33 1.21 -1.05
C GLU A 30 13.86 -0.13 -1.54
N THR A 31 13.59 -1.21 -0.80
CA THR A 31 14.03 -2.56 -1.18
C THR A 31 13.39 -2.99 -2.49
N TYR A 32 12.08 -2.79 -2.62
CA TYR A 32 11.37 -3.07 -3.86
C TYR A 32 11.89 -2.23 -5.03
N PHE A 33 12.11 -0.93 -4.84
CA PHE A 33 12.65 -0.03 -5.85
C PHE A 33 14.05 -0.47 -6.32
N LYS A 34 14.92 -0.87 -5.39
CA LYS A 34 16.24 -1.44 -5.71
C LYS A 34 16.11 -2.71 -6.54
N LEU A 35 15.18 -3.60 -6.19
CA LEU A 35 14.97 -4.86 -6.90
C LEU A 35 14.51 -4.64 -8.35
N ILE A 36 13.50 -3.80 -8.57
CA ILE A 36 12.99 -3.52 -9.94
C ILE A 36 13.98 -2.71 -10.79
N SER A 37 14.87 -1.93 -10.14
CA SER A 37 15.92 -1.18 -10.83
C SER A 37 17.13 -2.06 -11.22
N ALA A 38 17.35 -3.15 -10.48
CA ALA A 38 18.50 -4.05 -10.68
C ALA A 38 18.18 -5.32 -11.48
N ILE A 39 16.96 -5.85 -11.38
CA ILE A 39 16.54 -7.13 -11.97
C ILE A 39 15.30 -6.90 -12.85
N ASP A 40 15.13 -7.73 -13.88
CA ASP A 40 13.92 -7.76 -14.69
C ASP A 40 12.65 -7.94 -13.82
N PRO A 41 11.75 -6.93 -13.75
CA PRO A 41 10.57 -6.98 -12.89
C PRO A 41 9.64 -8.15 -13.21
N LYS A 42 9.64 -8.65 -14.45
CA LYS A 42 8.82 -9.80 -14.85
C LYS A 42 9.22 -11.11 -14.17
N LYS A 43 10.48 -11.21 -13.74
CA LYS A 43 11.02 -12.37 -13.02
C LYS A 43 10.84 -12.27 -11.51
N LEU A 44 10.51 -11.07 -11.01
CA LEU A 44 10.30 -10.83 -9.61
C LEU A 44 8.98 -11.49 -9.17
N LYS A 45 9.06 -12.35 -8.14
CA LYS A 45 7.87 -12.89 -7.47
C LYS A 45 7.69 -12.18 -6.15
N LEU A 46 6.57 -11.47 -5.99
CA LEU A 46 6.23 -10.76 -4.76
C LEU A 46 5.58 -11.69 -3.73
N THR A 47 4.77 -12.63 -4.21
CA THR A 47 4.11 -13.65 -3.40
C THR A 47 4.21 -15.03 -4.05
N LYS A 48 3.75 -16.06 -3.35
CA LYS A 48 3.67 -17.43 -3.88
C LYS A 48 2.55 -17.60 -4.91
N ILE A 49 1.59 -16.67 -4.97
CA ILE A 49 0.33 -16.79 -5.72
C ILE A 49 0.10 -15.57 -6.63
N ASP A 50 1.18 -14.99 -7.18
CA ASP A 50 1.11 -13.75 -7.96
C ASP A 50 0.15 -13.85 -9.15
N ASP A 51 0.14 -14.99 -9.85
CA ASP A 51 -0.71 -15.19 -11.03
C ASP A 51 -2.21 -15.25 -10.64
N GLU A 52 -2.53 -15.76 -9.44
CA GLU A 52 -3.91 -15.74 -8.92
C GLU A 52 -4.34 -14.34 -8.49
N ILE A 53 -3.47 -13.61 -7.77
CA ILE A 53 -3.73 -12.23 -7.32
C ILE A 53 -3.95 -11.34 -8.54
N LEU A 54 -3.13 -11.48 -9.59
CA LEU A 54 -3.28 -10.71 -10.82
C LEU A 54 -4.65 -10.96 -11.47
N LYS A 55 -5.02 -12.23 -11.62
CA LYS A 55 -6.29 -12.59 -12.26
C LYS A 55 -7.49 -12.05 -11.47
N ASP A 56 -7.51 -12.27 -10.15
CA ASP A 56 -8.59 -11.76 -9.29
C ASP A 56 -8.62 -10.22 -9.28
N PHE A 57 -7.45 -9.56 -9.36
CA PHE A 57 -7.37 -8.11 -9.45
C PHE A 57 -7.93 -7.57 -10.78
N GLU A 58 -7.56 -8.17 -11.91
CA GLU A 58 -8.09 -7.77 -13.23
C GLU A 58 -9.60 -8.05 -13.35
N GLU A 59 -10.11 -9.10 -12.70
CA GLU A 59 -11.55 -9.39 -12.63
C GLU A 59 -12.30 -8.43 -11.68
N THR A 60 -11.70 -8.06 -10.54
CA THR A 60 -12.37 -7.24 -9.51
C THR A 60 -12.29 -5.74 -9.83
N PHE A 61 -11.19 -5.30 -10.43
CA PHE A 61 -10.86 -3.90 -10.71
C PHE A 61 -10.41 -3.68 -12.16
N PRO A 62 -11.24 -4.04 -13.17
CA PRO A 62 -10.91 -3.78 -14.56
C PRO A 62 -10.77 -2.29 -14.88
N GLU A 63 -11.38 -1.42 -14.08
CA GLU A 63 -11.33 0.03 -14.24
C GLU A 63 -10.02 0.68 -13.78
N ILE A 64 -9.23 0.02 -12.92
CA ILE A 64 -8.04 0.63 -12.32
C ILE A 64 -6.91 0.67 -13.34
N ASN A 65 -6.46 1.89 -13.65
CA ASN A 65 -5.26 2.09 -14.44
C ASN A 65 -4.01 1.92 -13.57
N VAL A 66 -3.36 0.76 -13.68
CA VAL A 66 -2.13 0.48 -12.93
C VAL A 66 -0.93 1.32 -13.40
N GLU A 67 -0.95 1.96 -14.56
CA GLU A 67 0.12 2.87 -14.98
C GLU A 67 0.11 4.16 -14.16
N HIS A 68 -1.08 4.75 -13.99
CA HIS A 68 -1.32 5.98 -13.26
C HIS A 68 -2.57 5.82 -12.38
N LEU A 69 -2.35 5.66 -11.07
CA LEU A 69 -3.42 5.40 -10.11
C LEU A 69 -4.19 6.68 -9.79
N ASP A 70 -5.53 6.60 -9.70
CA ASP A 70 -6.34 7.69 -9.15
C ASP A 70 -6.63 7.42 -7.67
N ASP A 71 -6.39 8.43 -6.82
CA ASP A 71 -6.73 8.44 -5.41
C ASP A 71 -8.21 8.05 -5.13
N LYS A 72 -9.11 8.37 -6.06
CA LYS A 72 -10.55 8.06 -5.93
C LYS A 72 -10.82 6.56 -5.90
N ASP A 73 -10.00 5.75 -6.59
CA ASP A 73 -10.13 4.29 -6.66
C ASP A 73 -9.72 3.58 -5.36
N PHE A 74 -9.21 4.34 -4.40
CA PHE A 74 -8.78 3.83 -3.09
C PHE A 74 -9.49 4.54 -1.93
N LYS A 75 -9.87 5.81 -2.11
CA LYS A 75 -10.45 6.65 -1.03
C LYS A 75 -11.99 6.63 -1.00
N THR A 76 -12.65 6.30 -2.11
CA THR A 76 -14.12 6.27 -2.17
C THR A 76 -14.70 5.17 -1.29
N ALA A 77 -15.87 5.39 -0.68
CA ALA A 77 -16.52 4.39 0.19
C ALA A 77 -16.74 3.04 -0.52
N ALA A 78 -17.25 3.07 -1.76
CA ALA A 78 -17.42 1.87 -2.60
C ALA A 78 -16.09 1.16 -2.88
N ALA A 79 -15.02 1.92 -3.15
CA ALA A 79 -13.69 1.37 -3.37
C ALA A 79 -13.13 0.70 -2.11
N LYS A 80 -13.26 1.34 -0.95
CA LYS A 80 -12.83 0.76 0.33
C LYS A 80 -13.52 -0.57 0.62
N GLU A 81 -14.82 -0.67 0.32
CA GLU A 81 -15.56 -1.91 0.51
C GLU A 81 -15.11 -3.01 -0.46
N LYS A 82 -14.93 -2.69 -1.76
CA LYS A 82 -14.35 -3.62 -2.74
C LYS A 82 -12.97 -4.11 -2.30
N TRP A 83 -12.09 -3.18 -1.92
CA TRP A 83 -10.75 -3.51 -1.44
C TRP A 83 -10.79 -4.37 -0.19
N ARG A 84 -11.66 -4.08 0.77
CA ARG A 84 -11.82 -4.90 1.98
C ARG A 84 -12.23 -6.34 1.64
N LEU A 85 -13.18 -6.53 0.74
CA LEU A 85 -13.58 -7.87 0.28
C LEU A 85 -12.42 -8.59 -0.41
N PHE A 86 -11.68 -7.89 -1.27
CA PHE A 86 -10.50 -8.42 -1.94
C PHE A 86 -9.42 -8.84 -0.94
N ILE A 87 -9.03 -7.96 -0.02
CA ILE A 87 -7.97 -8.17 0.97
C ILE A 87 -8.29 -9.38 1.88
N ASN A 88 -9.54 -9.48 2.36
CA ASN A 88 -9.96 -10.56 3.26
C ASN A 88 -9.85 -11.95 2.63
N LYS A 89 -9.93 -12.09 1.29
CA LYS A 89 -9.71 -13.38 0.61
C LYS A 89 -8.29 -13.93 0.84
N TYR A 90 -7.32 -13.04 1.06
CA TYR A 90 -5.90 -13.38 1.12
C TYR A 90 -5.33 -13.41 2.54
N GLU A 91 -6.14 -13.15 3.57
CA GLU A 91 -5.71 -13.09 4.98
C GLU A 91 -4.90 -14.32 5.42
N LYS A 92 -5.32 -15.52 5.01
CA LYS A 92 -4.66 -16.79 5.38
C LYS A 92 -3.64 -17.28 4.35
N ARG A 93 -3.54 -16.59 3.21
CA ARG A 93 -2.73 -17.01 2.06
C ARG A 93 -1.46 -16.18 1.90
N VAL A 94 -1.53 -14.90 2.26
CA VAL A 94 -0.44 -13.93 2.13
C VAL A 94 -0.04 -13.44 3.51
N ASN A 95 1.24 -13.60 3.83
CA ASN A 95 1.78 -13.08 5.09
C ASN A 95 1.81 -11.54 5.05
N GLU A 96 1.51 -10.92 6.20
CA GLU A 96 1.55 -9.45 6.36
C GLU A 96 0.67 -8.70 5.34
N TYR A 97 -0.44 -9.33 4.91
CA TYR A 97 -1.36 -8.82 3.90
C TYR A 97 -1.92 -7.42 4.23
N ASN A 98 -2.09 -7.13 5.52
CA ASN A 98 -2.62 -5.88 6.08
C ASN A 98 -1.54 -4.86 6.47
N PHE A 99 -0.26 -5.14 6.20
CA PHE A 99 0.83 -4.27 6.64
C PHE A 99 0.94 -3.02 5.76
N GLY A 100 1.21 -1.86 6.36
CA GLY A 100 1.37 -0.59 5.63
C GLY A 100 2.47 -0.69 4.57
N SER A 101 2.15 -0.28 3.35
CA SER A 101 3.06 -0.31 2.20
C SER A 101 2.87 0.93 1.33
N LEU A 102 3.96 1.47 0.80
CA LEU A 102 3.95 2.62 -0.10
C LEU A 102 3.80 2.15 -1.55
N ILE A 103 2.88 2.77 -2.28
CA ILE A 103 2.63 2.47 -3.70
C ILE A 103 2.92 3.74 -4.51
N ARG A 104 3.54 3.60 -5.68
CA ARG A 104 3.75 4.74 -6.58
C ARG A 104 2.47 5.07 -7.33
N ILE A 105 2.13 6.34 -7.47
CA ILE A 105 0.97 6.78 -8.26
C ILE A 105 1.23 6.50 -9.74
N ASP A 106 2.33 7.05 -10.24
CA ASP A 106 2.91 6.77 -11.55
C ASP A 106 4.05 5.75 -11.41
N CYS A 107 3.97 4.66 -12.19
CA CYS A 107 4.97 3.60 -12.14
C CYS A 107 6.33 4.01 -12.72
N ARG A 108 6.42 5.09 -13.51
CA ARG A 108 7.64 5.53 -14.21
C ARG A 108 8.51 6.45 -13.38
N GLU A 109 7.91 7.10 -12.39
CA GLU A 109 8.59 8.03 -11.50
C GLU A 109 9.08 7.34 -10.22
N ASP A 110 9.92 8.04 -9.47
CA ASP A 110 10.51 7.53 -8.23
C ASP A 110 9.53 7.75 -7.07
N TYR A 111 9.85 7.22 -5.88
CA TYR A 111 9.07 7.51 -4.67
C TYR A 111 9.31 8.95 -4.21
N THR A 112 8.39 9.86 -4.56
CA THR A 112 8.37 11.26 -4.10
C THR A 112 7.11 11.54 -3.28
N GLU A 113 7.04 12.66 -2.57
CA GLU A 113 5.84 13.05 -1.81
C GLU A 113 4.60 13.16 -2.71
N GLU A 114 4.78 13.61 -3.95
CA GLU A 114 3.70 13.81 -4.93
C GLU A 114 3.35 12.51 -5.69
N ASN A 115 4.33 11.60 -5.87
CA ASN A 115 4.16 10.36 -6.61
C ASN A 115 3.96 9.12 -5.70
N THR A 116 3.80 9.30 -4.39
CA THR A 116 3.63 8.17 -3.46
C THR A 116 2.27 8.23 -2.79
N MET A 117 1.49 7.17 -2.94
CA MET A 117 0.28 6.97 -2.18
C MET A 117 0.56 6.04 -0.98
N PHE A 118 0.22 6.52 0.20
CA PHE A 118 0.14 5.75 1.43
C PHE A 118 -1.29 5.81 1.94
N GLY A 119 -1.72 4.78 2.65
CA GLY A 119 -3.01 4.74 3.32
C GLY A 119 -3.27 5.97 4.17
N ASN A 120 -4.05 6.89 3.62
CA ASN A 120 -4.44 8.20 4.17
C ASN A 120 -3.53 8.78 5.27
N ASN A 121 -2.76 9.82 4.89
CA ASN A 121 -2.46 10.99 5.73
C ASN A 121 -1.60 10.79 7.00
N ILE A 122 -0.56 9.96 7.01
CA ILE A 122 0.46 10.11 8.09
C ILE A 122 1.22 11.44 7.95
N TYR A 123 1.45 11.95 6.73
CA TYR A 123 2.27 13.16 6.53
C TYR A 123 1.53 14.50 6.59
N LYS A 124 0.19 14.51 6.49
CA LYS A 124 -0.56 15.78 6.48
C LYS A 124 -0.95 16.30 7.86
N ASN A 125 -0.76 15.53 8.92
CA ASN A 125 -1.18 15.94 10.25
C ASN A 125 0.00 16.21 11.17
N LYS A 126 0.77 17.26 10.87
CA LYS A 126 1.77 17.78 11.81
C LYS A 126 1.14 18.47 13.03
N ASN A 127 -0.18 18.57 13.19
CA ASN A 127 -0.74 19.45 14.23
C ASN A 127 -2.13 19.17 14.82
N GLN A 128 -2.80 18.02 14.65
CA GLN A 128 -3.97 17.69 15.49
C GLN A 128 -4.04 16.20 15.85
N GLY A 129 -4.18 15.93 17.15
CA GLY A 129 -4.22 14.61 17.77
C GLY A 129 -5.14 13.62 17.05
N LEU A 130 -4.66 12.39 16.93
CA LEU A 130 -5.30 11.32 16.17
C LEU A 130 -6.44 10.65 16.96
N ASP A 131 -7.62 10.65 16.37
CA ASP A 131 -8.83 9.97 16.85
C ASP A 131 -8.73 8.44 16.63
N ILE A 132 -9.21 7.65 17.59
CA ILE A 132 -9.20 6.16 17.55
C ILE A 132 -9.99 5.61 16.34
N ASN A 133 -10.96 6.37 15.83
CA ASN A 133 -11.72 6.03 14.62
C ASN A 133 -10.88 6.15 13.33
N ILE A 134 -9.76 6.87 13.37
CA ILE A 134 -8.80 6.96 12.27
C ILE A 134 -8.02 5.63 12.15
N LEU A 135 -7.71 4.93 13.25
CA LEU A 135 -7.09 3.57 13.25
C LEU A 135 -7.94 2.50 12.57
N ALA A 136 -9.26 2.53 12.74
CA ALA A 136 -10.17 1.68 11.96
C ALA A 136 -10.21 2.06 10.46
N SER A 137 -9.90 3.32 10.14
CA SER A 137 -9.81 3.84 8.76
C SER A 137 -8.43 3.60 8.11
N PHE A 138 -7.36 3.51 8.92
CA PHE A 138 -6.01 3.12 8.54
C PHE A 138 -5.93 1.65 8.10
N SER A 139 -6.94 0.84 8.44
CA SER A 139 -6.92 -0.61 8.22
C SER A 139 -7.07 -1.04 6.74
N TYR A 140 -7.44 -0.16 5.81
CA TYR A 140 -7.84 -0.58 4.44
C TYR A 140 -7.34 0.27 3.26
N SER A 141 -6.54 1.31 3.50
CA SER A 141 -5.85 2.03 2.41
C SER A 141 -4.34 1.87 2.59
N GLY A 142 -3.58 1.65 1.52
CA GLY A 142 -2.13 1.46 1.56
C GLY A 142 -1.65 0.16 2.21
N VAL A 143 -2.42 -0.94 2.11
CA VAL A 143 -1.99 -2.23 2.66
C VAL A 143 -1.17 -3.02 1.64
N ARG A 144 -0.34 -3.94 2.15
CA ARG A 144 0.55 -4.78 1.35
C ARG A 144 -0.15 -5.54 0.23
N MET A 145 -1.40 -5.96 0.43
CA MET A 145 -2.19 -6.56 -0.65
C MET A 145 -2.51 -5.62 -1.81
N GLN A 146 -2.82 -4.35 -1.52
CA GLN A 146 -3.02 -3.34 -2.58
C GLN A 146 -1.71 -3.14 -3.36
N PHE A 147 -0.60 -3.06 -2.63
CA PHE A 147 0.73 -3.00 -3.24
C PHE A 147 1.00 -4.21 -4.14
N TYR A 148 0.76 -5.43 -3.67
CA TYR A 148 0.97 -6.63 -4.47
C TYR A 148 0.08 -6.64 -5.71
N ALA A 149 -1.22 -6.36 -5.57
CA ALA A 149 -2.13 -6.36 -6.71
C ALA A 149 -1.66 -5.40 -7.82
N VAL A 150 -1.31 -4.16 -7.44
CA VAL A 150 -0.85 -3.14 -8.38
C VAL A 150 0.53 -3.47 -8.96
N GLU A 151 1.52 -3.79 -8.13
CA GLU A 151 2.89 -3.99 -8.58
C GLU A 151 3.09 -5.31 -9.34
N ILE A 152 2.33 -6.36 -9.02
CA ILE A 152 2.32 -7.59 -9.84
C ILE A 152 1.80 -7.25 -11.24
N ALA A 153 0.69 -6.50 -11.34
CA ALA A 153 0.14 -6.08 -12.62
C ALA A 153 1.15 -5.21 -13.41
N ARG A 154 1.80 -4.24 -12.77
CA ARG A 154 2.85 -3.40 -13.39
C ARG A 154 4.02 -4.24 -13.89
N ASN A 155 4.53 -5.15 -13.07
CA ASN A 155 5.65 -6.02 -13.41
C ASN A 155 5.32 -6.90 -14.62
N LYS A 156 4.16 -7.54 -14.61
CA LYS A 156 3.72 -8.45 -15.68
C LYS A 156 3.46 -7.71 -17.00
N LYS A 157 2.88 -6.50 -16.92
CA LYS A 157 2.69 -5.61 -18.08
C LYS A 157 3.98 -4.93 -18.56
N GLY A 158 5.09 -5.08 -17.82
CA GLY A 158 6.38 -4.45 -18.16
C GLY A 158 6.39 -2.93 -17.97
N LEU A 159 5.46 -2.38 -17.19
CA LEU A 159 5.37 -0.93 -16.96
C LEU A 159 6.52 -0.41 -16.09
N ASN A 160 7.06 -1.27 -15.22
CA ASN A 160 8.25 -0.98 -14.41
C ASN A 160 9.58 -1.16 -15.19
N ASP A 161 9.56 -1.62 -16.45
CA ASP A 161 10.80 -1.89 -17.22
C ASP A 161 11.64 -0.63 -17.47
N GLY A 162 11.00 0.54 -17.52
CA GLY A 162 11.65 1.84 -17.72
C GLY A 162 12.43 2.34 -16.51
N LEU A 163 12.27 1.72 -15.34
CA LEU A 163 13.03 2.04 -14.12
C LEU A 163 14.41 1.36 -14.10
N ARG A 164 14.65 0.37 -14.96
CA ARG A 164 15.94 -0.30 -15.05
C ARG A 164 17.01 0.71 -15.48
N ASN A 165 18.14 0.70 -14.78
CA ASN A 165 19.30 1.58 -15.01
C ASN A 165 19.11 3.06 -14.62
N LYS A 166 18.04 3.45 -13.91
CA LYS A 166 18.07 4.70 -13.14
C LYS A 166 19.09 4.51 -12.00
N LYS A 167 20.28 5.08 -12.18
CA LYS A 167 21.37 5.11 -11.18
C LYS A 167 21.54 6.52 -10.65
#